data_AF-A0AAN5CVB7-F1
#
_entry.id   AF-A0AAN5CVB7-F1
#
_cell.length_a   1.000
_cell.length_b   1.000
_cell.length_c   1.000
_cell.angle_alpha   90.00
_cell.angle_beta   90.00
_cell.angle_gamma   90.00
#
_symmetry.space_group_name_H-M   'P 1'
#
loop_
_entity.id
_entity.type
_entity.pdbx_description
1 polymer ?
#
loop_
_entity_poly.entity_id
_entity_poly.type
_entity_poly.pdbx_seq_one_letter_code
_entity_poly.pdbx_strand_id
1 'polypeptide(L)'
;NCLASTMCCLTDGELWDRKDRRIEKGELIGRGFFGDVFKGKLNGKVVSIKTPRFIEASEFMEEAEITRHCNHLNVLKTVAAKGGSSSPSL
;
A
#
# COMPACT_ATOMS: atom_id res chain seq x y z
N ASN A 1 16.80 14.46 -0.59
CA ASN A 1 16.00 14.05 0.60
C ASN A 1 14.76 13.24 0.20
N CYS A 2 14.91 12.19 -0.61
CA CYS A 2 13.79 11.36 -1.08
C CYS A 2 13.42 10.30 -0.02
N LEU A 3 12.56 10.67 0.93
CA LEU A 3 12.00 9.78 1.93
C LEU A 3 10.80 9.02 1.36
N ALA A 4 11.04 8.00 0.53
CA ALA A 4 9.97 7.10 0.10
C ALA A 4 10.48 5.70 -0.32
N SER A 5 11.46 5.11 0.36
CA SER A 5 11.91 3.72 0.07
C SER A 5 10.89 2.64 0.51
N THR A 6 9.67 3.03 0.87
CA THR A 6 8.70 2.15 1.55
C THR A 6 7.29 2.43 1.07
N MET A 7 6.63 1.37 0.59
CA MET A 7 5.28 1.38 0.03
C MET A 7 4.33 0.53 0.88
N CYS A 8 3.11 1.03 1.07
CA CYS A 8 1.97 0.33 1.64
C CYS A 8 0.89 0.20 0.56
N CYS A 9 0.39 -1.00 0.33
CA CYS A 9 -0.68 -1.25 -0.63
C CYS A 9 -2.04 -1.31 0.09
N LEU A 10 -3.08 -0.72 -0.49
CA LEU A 10 -4.46 -0.80 0.01
C LEU A 10 -5.36 -1.31 -1.10
N THR A 11 -6.09 -2.40 -0.86
CA THR A 11 -6.90 -3.13 -1.85
C THR A 11 -8.04 -3.86 -1.13
N ASP A 12 -9.04 -4.38 -1.83
CA ASP A 12 -10.08 -5.25 -1.27
C ASP A 12 -9.59 -6.71 -1.28
N GLY A 13 -8.92 -7.15 -0.22
CA GLY A 13 -8.44 -8.52 -0.04
C GLY A 13 -7.52 -8.70 1.17
N GLU A 14 -7.76 -9.70 2.03
CA GLU A 14 -6.89 -9.96 3.18
C GLU A 14 -5.48 -10.33 2.71
N LEU A 15 -4.43 -9.63 3.17
CA LEU A 15 -3.07 -10.19 3.27
C LEU A 15 -2.10 -9.24 3.97
N TRP A 16 -1.26 -9.83 4.82
CA TRP A 16 -0.20 -9.27 5.67
C TRP A 16 -0.57 -8.24 6.74
N ASP A 17 -1.79 -7.69 6.76
CA ASP A 17 -2.16 -6.76 7.82
C ASP A 17 -2.11 -7.49 9.17
N ARG A 18 -1.10 -7.19 9.98
CA ARG A 18 -1.18 -7.53 11.40
C ARG A 18 -2.18 -6.53 11.94
N LYS A 19 -3.23 -7.01 12.61
CA LYS A 19 -4.33 -6.17 13.11
C LYS A 19 -3.88 -4.99 14.00
N ASP A 20 -2.63 -4.98 14.44
CA ASP A 20 -1.99 -3.91 15.22
C ASP A 20 -1.42 -2.76 14.37
N ARG A 21 -1.41 -2.85 13.03
CA ARG A 21 -0.84 -1.81 12.17
C ARG A 21 -1.85 -0.71 11.85
N ARG A 22 -1.50 0.52 12.24
CA ARG A 22 -2.28 1.72 11.98
C ARG A 22 -1.78 2.40 10.70
N ILE A 23 -2.63 2.41 9.69
CA ILE A 23 -2.40 3.12 8.42
C ILE A 23 -3.18 4.43 8.44
N GLU A 24 -2.49 5.55 8.24
CA GLU A 24 -3.08 6.89 8.10
C GLU A 24 -2.83 7.37 6.68
N LYS A 25 -3.91 7.45 5.88
CA LYS A 25 -3.87 7.99 4.52
C LYS A 25 -3.87 9.52 4.57
N GLY A 26 -2.92 10.14 3.89
CA GLY A 26 -2.80 11.59 3.75
C GLY A 26 -3.04 12.05 2.32
N GLU A 27 -2.29 13.06 1.90
CA GLU A 27 -2.47 13.77 0.62
C GLU A 27 -2.09 12.89 -0.59
N LEU A 28 -2.78 13.12 -1.71
CA LEU A 28 -2.41 12.54 -3.01
C LEU A 28 -1.07 13.14 -3.48
N ILE A 29 -0.10 12.29 -3.79
CA ILE A 29 1.23 12.71 -4.27
C ILE A 29 1.52 12.26 -5.70
N GLY A 30 0.73 11.33 -6.25
CA GLY A 30 0.87 10.88 -7.62
C GLY A 30 -0.38 10.16 -8.11
N ARG A 31 -0.69 10.33 -9.39
CA ARG A 31 -1.80 9.65 -10.07
C ARG A 31 -1.26 8.98 -11.32
N GLY A 32 -1.50 7.67 -11.43
CA GLY A 32 -1.09 6.87 -12.58
C GLY A 32 -2.20 5.95 -13.05
N PHE A 33 -1.94 5.24 -14.14
CA PHE A 33 -2.86 4.26 -14.70
C PHE A 33 -3.13 3.09 -13.74
N PHE A 34 -2.07 2.60 -13.09
CA PHE A 34 -2.13 1.48 -12.14
C PHE A 34 -2.72 1.86 -10.77
N GLY A 35 -2.98 3.13 -10.51
CA GLY A 35 -3.49 3.58 -9.22
C GLY A 35 -3.05 4.98 -8.82
N ASP A 36 -3.62 5.41 -7.70
CA ASP A 36 -3.29 6.66 -7.03
C ASP A 36 -2.29 6.37 -5.89
N VAL A 37 -1.30 7.25 -5.71
CA VAL A 37 -0.29 7.18 -4.66
C VAL A 37 -0.48 8.36 -3.73
N PHE A 38 -0.59 8.06 -2.43
CA PHE A 38 -0.78 9.02 -1.36
C PHE A 38 0.44 9.02 -0.45
N LYS A 39 0.74 10.16 0.15
CA LYS A 39 1.59 10.23 1.33
C LYS A 39 0.78 9.69 2.51
N GLY A 40 1.41 8.95 3.40
CA GLY A 40 0.73 8.47 4.59
C GLY A 40 1.68 8.10 5.71
N LYS A 41 1.11 7.50 6.77
CA LYS A 41 1.88 6.94 7.89
C LYS A 41 1.47 5.51 8.14
N LEU A 42 2.46 4.66 8.42
CA LEU A 42 2.28 3.31 8.93
C LEU A 42 2.93 3.27 10.31
N ASN A 43 2.12 3.09 11.37
CA ASN A 43 2.59 3.15 12.76
C ASN A 43 3.41 4.42 13.05
N GLY A 44 2.93 5.57 12.57
CA GLY A 44 3.62 6.86 12.72
C GLY A 44 4.80 7.09 11.76
N LYS A 45 5.29 6.07 11.06
CA LYS A 45 6.39 6.20 10.08
C LYS A 45 5.84 6.64 8.73
N VAL A 46 6.46 7.65 8.11
CA VAL A 46 6.08 8.13 6.78
C VAL A 46 6.28 7.04 5.73
N VAL A 47 5.25 6.80 4.92
CA VAL A 47 5.23 5.83 3.82
C VAL A 47 4.49 6.41 2.61
N SER A 48 4.69 5.78 1.45
CA SER A 48 3.80 5.94 0.30
C SER A 48 2.68 4.90 0.39
N ILE A 49 1.46 5.28 0.04
CA ILE A 49 0.28 4.43 0.06
C ILE A 49 -0.28 4.35 -1.36
N LYS A 50 -0.23 3.16 -1.99
CA LYS A 50 -0.77 2.93 -3.33
C LYS A 50 -2.16 2.29 -3.23
N THR A 51 -3.13 2.86 -3.95
CA THR A 51 -4.48 2.30 -4.10
C THR A 51 -4.74 2.00 -5.57
N PRO A 52 -5.23 0.80 -5.93
CA PRO A 52 -5.55 0.47 -7.32
C PRO A 52 -6.73 1.32 -7.82
N ARG A 53 -6.81 1.52 -9.14
CA ARG A 53 -7.93 2.25 -9.77
C ARG A 53 -8.66 1.42 -10.81
N PHE A 54 -7.92 0.87 -11.77
CA PHE A 54 -8.47 0.11 -12.90
C PHE A 54 -7.95 -1.33 -12.99
N ILE A 55 -7.05 -1.69 -12.09
CA ILE A 55 -6.47 -3.04 -12.03
C ILE A 55 -7.25 -3.87 -11.02
N GLU A 56 -7.38 -5.16 -11.31
CA GLU A 56 -8.01 -6.09 -10.39
C GLU A 56 -7.21 -6.17 -9.08
N ALA A 57 -7.94 -6.36 -7.98
CA ALA A 57 -7.33 -6.47 -6.66
C ALA A 57 -6.28 -7.60 -6.60
N SER A 58 -6.52 -8.70 -7.34
CA SER A 58 -5.59 -9.84 -7.45
C SER A 58 -4.25 -9.46 -8.09
N GLU A 59 -4.27 -8.78 -9.25
CA GLU A 59 -3.05 -8.34 -9.94
C GLU A 59 -2.27 -7.32 -9.10
N PHE A 60 -2.97 -6.43 -8.42
CA PHE A 60 -2.36 -5.47 -7.51
C PHE A 60 -1.70 -6.16 -6.30
N MET A 61 -2.32 -7.22 -5.81
CA MET A 61 -1.78 -8.03 -4.72
C MET A 61 -0.58 -8.87 -5.16
N GLU A 62 -0.57 -9.35 -6.40
CA GLU A 62 0.58 -10.05 -6.97
C GLU A 62 1.81 -9.12 -7.06
N GLU A 63 1.62 -7.88 -7.53
CA GLU A 63 2.67 -6.84 -7.51
C GLU A 63 3.19 -6.62 -6.08
N ALA A 64 2.30 -6.52 -5.11
CA ALA A 64 2.65 -6.33 -3.71
C ALA A 64 3.48 -7.51 -3.16
N GLU A 65 3.17 -8.75 -3.54
CA GLU A 65 3.86 -9.95 -3.08
C GLU A 65 5.24 -10.13 -3.71
N ILE A 66 5.38 -9.83 -5.01
CA ILE A 66 6.69 -9.82 -5.68
C ILE A 66 7.61 -8.81 -5.00
N THR A 67 7.12 -7.59 -4.84
CA THR A 67 7.93 -6.46 -4.34
C THR A 67 8.24 -6.58 -2.85
N ARG A 68 7.42 -7.31 -2.08
CA ARG A 68 7.68 -7.61 -0.66
C ARG A 68 8.99 -8.36 -0.45
N HIS A 69 9.33 -9.27 -1.36
CA HIS A 69 10.55 -10.08 -1.27
C HIS A 69 11.80 -9.33 -1.75
N CYS A 70 11.62 -8.17 -2.39
CA CYS A 70 12.72 -7.30 -2.81
C CYS A 70 13.20 -6.41 -1.64
N ASN A 71 14.44 -6.58 -1.22
CA ASN A 71 15.06 -5.77 -0.16
C ASN A 71 16.43 -5.25 -0.62
N HIS A 72 16.41 -4.20 -1.44
CA HIS A 72 17.61 -3.56 -1.98
C HIS A 72 17.52 -2.04 -1.80
N LEU A 73 18.66 -1.36 -1.61
CA LEU A 73 18.70 0.09 -1.34
C LEU A 73 17.99 0.93 -2.41
N ASN A 74 18.08 0.48 -3.66
CA ASN A 74 17.53 1.19 -4.84
C ASN A 74 16.18 0.64 -5.33
N VAL A 75 15.55 -0.27 -4.58
CA VAL A 75 14.26 -0.86 -4.95
C VAL A 75 13.25 -0.56 -3.85
N LEU A 76 12.04 -0.16 -4.25
CA LEU A 76 10.96 0.06 -3.29
C LEU A 76 10.59 -1.26 -2.62
N LYS A 77 10.37 -1.20 -1.31
CA LYS A 77 9.90 -2.36 -0.54
C LYS A 77 8.45 -2.18 -0.12
N THR A 78 7.64 -3.18 -0.39
CA THR A 78 6.28 -3.28 0.17
C THR A 78 6.36 -3.77 1.61
N VAL A 79 5.86 -2.97 2.56
CA VAL A 79 5.94 -3.29 4.00
C VAL A 79 4.61 -3.73 4.60
N ALA A 80 3.51 -3.34 3.97
CA ALA A 80 2.16 -3.70 4.38
C ALA A 80 1.26 -3.71 3.15
N ALA A 81 0.31 -4.63 3.15
CA ALA A 81 -0.88 -4.58 2.32
C ALA A 81 -2.07 -4.62 3.28
N LYS A 82 -3.16 -3.92 2.96
CA LYS A 82 -4.40 -4.06 3.71
C LYS A 82 -5.55 -4.28 2.75
N GLY A 83 -6.32 -5.30 3.10
CA GLY A 83 -7.64 -5.61 2.58
C GLY A 83 -8.71 -4.69 3.13
N GLY A 84 -9.52 -4.08 2.29
CA GLY A 84 -10.85 -3.64 2.65
C GLY A 84 -11.68 -4.88 2.94
N SER A 85 -11.99 -5.15 4.21
CA SER A 85 -13.29 -5.73 4.50
C SER A 85 -14.25 -4.55 4.38
N SER A 86 -15.04 -4.50 3.30
CA SER A 86 -16.33 -3.83 3.40
C SER A 86 -17.09 -4.53 4.52
N SER A 87 -17.01 -4.03 5.74
CA SER A 87 -18.03 -4.29 6.73
C SER A 87 -19.33 -3.81 6.08
N PRO A 88 -20.33 -4.66 5.81
CA PRO A 88 -21.63 -4.13 5.44
C PRO A 88 -22.07 -3.31 6.65
N SER A 89 -22.18 -2.00 6.47
CA SER A 89 -22.86 -1.13 7.42
C SER A 89 -24.31 -1.60 7.49
N LEU A 90 -24.63 -2.34 8.55
CA LEU A 90 -25.98 -2.58 9.05
C LEU A 90 -26.06 -2.02 10.47
#